data_AF-A0A7J8HKR2-F1
#
_entry.id   AF-A0A7J8HKR2-F1
#
_cell.length_a   1.000
_cell.length_b   1.000
_cell.length_c   1.000
_cell.angle_alpha   90.00
_cell.angle_beta   90.00
_cell.angle_gamma   90.00
#
_symmetry.space_group_name_H-M   'P 1'
#
loop_
_entity.id
_entity.type
_entity.pdbx_description
1 polymer ?
#
loop_
_entity_poly.entity_id
_entity_poly.type
_entity_poly.pdbx_seq_one_letter_code
_entity_poly.pdbx_strand_id
1 'polypeptide(L)'
;MPLLRRCSSFSRRNVALLLLLPLSLEQTFAELHKNVQEKPGACPKERVTCTVRVPDLCKEDFSCKDYLKCCLFACGKKCMDPYEEPCILPSDPGNCVRFTKQWYYDFKNKLCKPFRYGGCGGNNNNFLSKKDCLEACLSTVKTGFCPRKPSVCLIIDKPICQKDEDCQLGEKCCSRCGLKCLEPE
;
A
#
# COMPACT_ATOMS: atom_id res chain seq x y z
N MET A 1 -62.91 43.41 -22.49
CA MET A 1 -62.37 44.19 -21.35
C MET A 1 -61.02 43.57 -20.95
N PRO A 2 -60.01 44.35 -20.50
CA PRO A 2 -58.79 44.60 -21.29
C PRO A 2 -57.45 44.28 -20.54
N LEU A 3 -56.21 44.52 -20.99
CA LEU A 3 -55.60 45.48 -21.96
C LEU A 3 -54.41 44.91 -22.79
N LEU A 4 -54.23 45.51 -23.98
CA LEU A 4 -53.00 46.01 -24.65
C LEU A 4 -51.62 45.70 -24.00
N ARG A 5 -50.62 45.17 -24.72
CA ARG A 5 -49.73 45.85 -25.70
C ARG A 5 -49.08 47.17 -25.21
N ARG A 6 -47.74 47.18 -25.03
CA ARG A 6 -46.80 47.79 -26.02
C ARG A 6 -45.32 47.53 -25.71
N CYS A 7 -44.49 47.80 -26.72
CA CYS A 7 -43.04 47.64 -26.79
C CYS A 7 -42.38 49.02 -26.96
N SER A 8 -41.16 49.20 -26.45
CA SER A 8 -40.16 50.08 -27.07
C SER A 8 -38.75 49.82 -26.51
N SER A 9 -37.78 49.65 -27.42
CA SER A 9 -36.35 49.75 -27.10
C SER A 9 -35.92 51.22 -27.09
N PHE A 10 -35.01 51.61 -26.18
CA PHE A 10 -34.26 52.87 -26.29
C PHE A 10 -32.82 52.72 -25.82
N SER A 11 -31.97 53.65 -26.26
CA SER A 11 -30.54 53.41 -26.54
C SER A 11 -29.56 54.06 -25.56
N ARG A 12 -28.43 53.37 -25.28
CA ARG A 12 -27.07 53.89 -25.01
C ARG A 12 -26.88 55.05 -24.00
N ARG A 13 -26.27 54.77 -22.82
CA ARG A 13 -24.82 54.96 -22.50
C ARG A 13 -24.47 54.85 -21.00
N ASN A 14 -23.35 54.18 -20.72
CA ASN A 14 -22.37 54.32 -19.63
C ASN A 14 -22.77 54.99 -18.28
N VAL A 15 -22.70 54.22 -17.18
CA VAL A 15 -21.79 54.46 -16.03
C VAL A 15 -21.39 53.09 -15.45
N ALA A 16 -20.14 52.92 -15.01
CA ALA A 16 -19.66 51.66 -14.41
C ALA A 16 -19.95 51.60 -12.90
N LEU A 17 -20.28 50.41 -12.37
CA LEU A 17 -20.02 50.08 -10.98
C LEU A 17 -19.74 48.57 -10.81
N LEU A 18 -18.52 48.26 -10.40
CA LEU A 18 -18.00 46.92 -10.13
C LEU A 18 -18.07 46.68 -8.61
N LEU A 19 -18.98 45.81 -8.16
CA LEU A 19 -19.07 45.29 -6.78
C LEU A 19 -19.53 43.81 -6.92
N LEU A 20 -18.73 42.75 -6.66
CA LEU A 20 -18.09 42.35 -5.39
C LEU A 20 -19.18 42.28 -4.29
N LEU A 21 -19.66 41.14 -3.77
CA LEU A 21 -19.07 39.85 -3.36
C LEU A 21 -20.23 38.82 -3.11
N PRO A 22 -19.98 37.54 -2.69
CA PRO A 22 -18.89 36.62 -3.01
C PRO A 22 -19.38 35.20 -3.40
N LEU A 23 -18.43 34.34 -3.78
CA LEU A 23 -18.60 32.88 -3.88
C LEU A 23 -18.73 32.26 -2.47
N SER A 24 -19.84 31.59 -2.15
CA SER A 24 -19.98 30.85 -0.88
C SER A 24 -21.00 29.70 -0.94
N LEU A 25 -20.79 28.73 -1.83
CA LEU A 25 -21.48 27.43 -1.80
C LEU A 25 -20.62 26.23 -2.27
N GLU A 26 -19.34 26.45 -2.57
CA GLU A 26 -18.38 25.38 -2.96
C GLU A 26 -17.42 24.97 -1.82
N GLN A 27 -17.39 25.70 -0.70
CA GLN A 27 -16.41 25.49 0.38
C GLN A 27 -16.66 24.23 1.24
N THR A 28 -17.88 23.69 1.26
CA THR A 28 -18.23 22.53 2.10
C THR A 28 -17.74 21.17 1.59
N PHE A 29 -17.23 21.06 0.35
CA PHE A 29 -16.69 19.79 -0.15
C PHE A 29 -15.20 19.59 0.17
N ALA A 30 -14.44 20.70 0.32
CA ALA A 30 -13.01 20.65 0.62
C ALA A 30 -12.73 20.25 2.09
N GLU A 31 -13.61 20.63 3.02
CA GLU A 31 -13.47 20.29 4.45
C GLU A 31 -13.86 18.84 4.79
N LEU A 32 -14.38 18.06 3.82
CA LEU A 32 -14.49 16.60 3.93
C LEU A 32 -13.24 15.86 3.41
N HIS A 33 -12.11 16.55 3.22
CA HIS A 33 -10.82 15.92 3.53
C HIS A 33 -10.75 15.69 5.05
N LYS A 34 -11.49 14.65 5.51
CA LYS A 34 -11.21 14.02 6.80
C LYS A 34 -9.71 13.82 6.86
N ASN A 35 -9.11 14.27 7.96
CA ASN A 35 -7.72 14.00 8.27
C ASN A 35 -7.58 12.52 8.65
N VAL A 36 -7.74 11.66 7.65
CA VAL A 36 -7.56 10.22 7.72
C VAL A 36 -6.08 10.03 7.97
N GLN A 37 -5.73 9.79 9.24
CA GLN A 37 -4.35 9.57 9.67
C GLN A 37 -3.82 8.28 9.03
N GLU A 38 -3.30 8.37 7.80
CA GLU A 38 -2.68 7.25 7.12
C GLU A 38 -1.62 6.64 8.02
N LYS A 39 -1.65 5.30 8.18
CA LYS A 39 -0.64 4.64 9.00
C LYS A 39 0.74 4.83 8.36
N PRO A 40 1.79 5.08 9.16
CA PRO A 40 3.12 5.34 8.63
C PRO A 40 3.68 4.10 7.91
N GLY A 41 4.62 4.34 6.99
CA GLY A 41 5.18 3.32 6.12
C GLY A 41 4.47 3.20 4.77
N ALA A 42 5.04 2.41 3.86
CA ALA A 42 4.54 2.21 2.51
C ALA A 42 4.16 0.74 2.30
N CYS A 43 3.13 0.49 1.49
CA CYS A 43 2.87 -0.87 1.03
C CYS A 43 3.98 -1.33 0.07
N PRO A 44 4.41 -2.60 0.10
CA PRO A 44 5.24 -3.14 -0.97
C PRO A 44 4.49 -3.01 -2.29
N LYS A 45 5.22 -2.72 -3.37
CA LYS A 45 4.64 -2.66 -4.71
C LYS A 45 4.09 -4.04 -5.06
N GLU A 46 2.92 -4.10 -5.70
CA GLU A 46 2.43 -5.34 -6.28
C GLU A 46 3.39 -5.77 -7.40
N ARG A 47 3.79 -7.04 -7.37
CA ARG A 47 4.82 -7.61 -8.26
C ARG A 47 4.27 -8.75 -9.12
N VAL A 48 3.00 -9.10 -8.95
CA VAL A 48 2.34 -10.22 -9.65
C VAL A 48 1.28 -9.73 -10.63
N THR A 49 1.32 -10.25 -11.85
CA THR A 49 0.28 -10.07 -12.87
C THR A 49 -0.90 -10.99 -12.57
N CYS A 50 -1.86 -10.46 -11.82
CA CYS A 50 -2.97 -11.23 -11.28
C CYS A 50 -4.00 -11.67 -12.34
N THR A 51 -3.95 -12.95 -12.73
CA THR A 51 -5.00 -13.60 -13.53
C THR A 51 -6.20 -14.02 -12.70
N VAL A 52 -6.01 -14.28 -11.40
CA VAL A 52 -7.05 -14.62 -10.43
C VAL A 52 -6.86 -13.76 -9.18
N ARG A 53 -7.93 -13.11 -8.72
CA ARG A 53 -7.92 -12.37 -7.45
C ARG A 53 -8.12 -13.33 -6.27
N VAL A 54 -7.43 -13.07 -5.16
CA VAL A 54 -7.65 -13.77 -3.89
C VAL A 54 -8.60 -12.94 -3.01
N PRO A 55 -9.33 -13.55 -2.07
CA PRO A 55 -10.21 -12.80 -1.17
C PRO A 55 -9.44 -11.74 -0.36
N ASP A 56 -9.96 -10.51 -0.36
CA ASP A 56 -9.43 -9.41 0.45
C ASP A 56 -9.66 -9.68 1.94
N LEU A 57 -8.59 -9.61 2.74
CA LEU A 57 -8.60 -9.79 4.20
C LEU A 57 -8.79 -8.46 4.95
N CYS A 58 -8.66 -7.33 4.26
CA CYS A 58 -8.81 -5.98 4.80
C CYS A 58 -9.35 -5.05 3.71
N LYS A 59 -9.96 -3.91 4.10
CA LYS A 59 -10.46 -2.91 3.14
C LYS A 59 -9.54 -1.69 3.05
N GLU A 60 -9.08 -1.22 4.21
CA GLU A 60 -8.30 -0.01 4.46
C GLU A 60 -7.37 -0.21 5.67
N ASP A 61 -6.40 0.68 5.88
CA ASP A 61 -5.39 0.56 6.96
C ASP A 61 -5.99 0.34 8.35
N PHE A 62 -7.10 1.00 8.68
CA PHE A 62 -7.79 0.86 9.97
C PHE A 62 -8.50 -0.49 10.16
N SER A 63 -8.68 -1.28 9.08
CA SER A 63 -9.09 -2.68 9.21
C SER A 63 -8.00 -3.57 9.82
N CYS A 64 -6.74 -3.13 9.75
CA CYS A 64 -5.59 -3.86 10.26
C CYS A 64 -5.22 -3.40 11.67
N LYS A 65 -4.68 -4.30 12.49
CA LYS A 65 -4.23 -3.98 13.86
C LYS A 65 -2.95 -3.13 13.86
N ASP A 66 -2.71 -2.44 14.97
CA ASP A 66 -1.44 -1.76 15.27
C ASP A 66 -0.97 -0.86 14.10
N TYR A 67 0.30 -0.93 13.74
CA TYR A 67 0.90 -0.17 12.64
C TYR A 67 0.75 -0.84 11.26
N LEU A 68 0.11 -2.02 11.17
CA LEU A 68 -0.04 -2.77 9.92
C LEU A 68 -0.91 -2.02 8.91
N LYS A 69 -0.48 -1.96 7.64
CA LYS A 69 -1.22 -1.33 6.52
C LYS A 69 -2.01 -2.37 5.74
N CYS A 70 -3.09 -1.94 5.07
CA CYS A 70 -3.89 -2.79 4.20
C CYS A 70 -3.40 -2.68 2.75
N CYS A 71 -2.58 -3.63 2.35
CA CYS A 71 -1.81 -3.56 1.11
C CYS A 71 -2.28 -4.58 0.09
N LEU A 72 -2.35 -4.18 -1.18
CA LEU A 72 -2.52 -5.11 -2.31
C LEU A 72 -1.20 -5.83 -2.57
N PHE A 73 -1.14 -7.13 -2.28
CA PHE A 73 0.06 -7.93 -2.50
C PHE A 73 -0.27 -9.40 -2.77
N ALA A 74 0.30 -9.96 -3.84
CA ALA A 74 -0.02 -11.29 -4.33
C ALA A 74 -1.55 -11.45 -4.51
N CYS A 75 -2.12 -10.53 -5.28
CA CYS A 75 -3.46 -10.60 -5.86
C CYS A 75 -4.67 -10.40 -4.95
N GLY A 76 -4.48 -9.88 -3.75
CA GLY A 76 -5.56 -9.42 -2.86
C GLY A 76 -5.03 -8.52 -1.75
N LYS A 77 -5.94 -7.85 -1.06
CA LYS A 77 -5.62 -6.96 0.07
C LYS A 77 -5.34 -7.77 1.34
N LYS A 78 -4.20 -7.52 1.98
CA LYS A 78 -3.77 -8.20 3.21
C LYS A 78 -3.22 -7.18 4.20
N CYS A 79 -3.28 -7.50 5.49
CA CYS A 79 -2.58 -6.72 6.50
C CYS A 79 -1.09 -7.04 6.47
N MET A 80 -0.25 -6.02 6.31
CA MET A 80 1.20 -6.17 6.13
C MET A 80 1.95 -5.24 7.07
N ASP A 81 3.09 -5.69 7.61
CA ASP A 81 4.09 -4.80 8.19
C ASP A 81 4.68 -3.98 7.01
N PRO A 82 4.48 -2.65 6.97
CA PRO A 82 4.92 -1.82 5.86
C PRO A 82 6.42 -1.51 5.90
N TYR A 83 7.16 -2.18 6.78
CA TYR A 83 8.60 -2.14 6.92
C TYR A 83 9.24 -3.50 6.69
N GLU A 84 8.49 -4.58 6.46
CA GLU A 84 9.05 -5.91 6.17
C GLU A 84 8.90 -6.29 4.69
N GLU A 85 10.01 -6.74 4.09
CA GLU A 85 10.03 -7.30 2.74
C GLU A 85 9.44 -8.73 2.78
N PRO A 86 8.28 -9.01 2.15
CA PRO A 86 7.64 -10.32 2.26
C PRO A 86 8.54 -11.47 1.79
N CYS A 87 9.35 -11.24 0.75
CA CYS A 87 10.18 -12.28 0.15
C CYS A 87 11.36 -12.75 1.01
N ILE A 88 11.68 -12.08 2.13
CA ILE A 88 12.74 -12.53 3.06
C ILE A 88 12.21 -13.18 4.35
N LEU A 89 10.89 -13.17 4.58
CA LEU A 89 10.27 -13.77 5.76
C LEU A 89 10.31 -15.31 5.70
N PRO A 90 10.33 -16.03 6.84
CA PRO A 90 10.15 -17.49 6.83
C PRO A 90 8.74 -17.88 6.38
N SER A 91 8.51 -19.14 6.02
CA SER A 91 7.14 -19.66 5.92
C SER A 91 6.48 -19.67 7.29
N ASP A 92 5.24 -19.19 7.36
CA ASP A 92 4.46 -19.19 8.60
C ASP A 92 3.10 -19.85 8.35
N PRO A 93 2.82 -21.02 8.96
CA PRO A 93 1.54 -21.71 8.81
C PRO A 93 0.38 -20.94 9.45
N GLY A 94 0.64 -19.99 10.35
CA GLY A 94 -0.37 -19.34 11.16
C GLY A 94 -1.04 -20.26 12.18
N ASN A 95 -2.11 -19.77 12.81
CA ASN A 95 -2.70 -20.39 14.00
C ASN A 95 -3.99 -21.19 13.73
N CYS A 96 -4.47 -21.22 12.49
CA CYS A 96 -5.65 -22.01 12.09
C CYS A 96 -5.26 -23.42 11.60
N VAL A 97 -6.23 -24.33 11.50
CA VAL A 97 -6.02 -25.75 11.14
C VAL A 97 -6.67 -26.17 9.81
N ARG A 98 -7.13 -25.21 8.99
CA ARG A 98 -7.72 -25.46 7.67
C ARG A 98 -6.63 -25.50 6.59
N PHE A 99 -5.80 -26.52 6.66
CA PHE A 99 -4.56 -26.60 5.86
C PHE A 99 -4.80 -26.59 4.34
N THR A 100 -4.28 -25.56 3.67
CA THR A 100 -4.13 -25.50 2.21
C THR A 100 -2.65 -25.54 1.81
N LYS A 101 -2.37 -25.95 0.56
CA LYS A 101 -1.02 -25.87 -0.01
C LYS A 101 -0.80 -24.46 -0.54
N GLN A 102 0.13 -23.74 0.08
CA GLN A 102 0.63 -22.45 -0.37
C GLN A 102 2.10 -22.56 -0.78
N TRP A 103 2.66 -21.49 -1.34
CA TRP A 103 4.07 -21.38 -1.69
C TRP A 103 4.70 -20.21 -0.93
N TYR A 104 5.94 -20.38 -0.51
CA TYR A 104 6.78 -19.33 0.04
C TYR A 104 8.11 -19.30 -0.72
N TYR A 105 8.74 -18.13 -0.78
CA TYR A 105 10.07 -17.98 -1.34
C TYR A 105 11.13 -18.31 -0.27
N ASP A 106 11.89 -19.37 -0.51
CA ASP A 106 13.08 -19.65 0.28
C ASP A 106 14.21 -18.76 -0.23
N PHE A 107 14.37 -17.59 0.41
CA PHE A 107 15.37 -16.59 0.02
C PHE A 107 16.81 -17.13 0.03
N LYS A 108 17.13 -18.03 0.96
CA LYS A 108 18.48 -18.63 1.08
C LYS A 108 18.80 -19.52 -0.11
N ASN A 109 17.82 -20.31 -0.57
CA ASN A 109 17.98 -21.22 -1.70
C ASN A 109 17.49 -20.64 -3.04
N LYS A 110 17.02 -19.38 -3.05
CA LYS A 110 16.49 -18.64 -4.21
C LYS A 110 15.39 -19.41 -4.96
N LEU A 111 14.52 -20.13 -4.25
CA LEU A 111 13.50 -20.97 -4.88
C LEU A 111 12.18 -21.03 -4.10
N CYS A 112 11.07 -21.06 -4.82
CA CYS A 112 9.74 -21.18 -4.23
C CYS A 112 9.44 -22.63 -3.81
N LYS A 113 9.18 -22.82 -2.50
CA LYS A 113 8.87 -24.11 -1.87
C LYS A 113 7.40 -24.17 -1.44
N PRO A 114 6.74 -25.33 -1.50
CA PRO A 114 5.38 -25.47 -0.98
C PRO A 114 5.40 -25.62 0.54
N PHE A 115 4.36 -25.11 1.21
CA PHE A 115 4.12 -25.32 2.64
C PHE A 115 2.62 -25.48 2.94
N ARG A 116 2.29 -25.89 4.17
CA ARG A 116 0.90 -25.99 4.65
C ARG A 116 0.52 -24.72 5.41
N TYR A 117 -0.36 -23.91 4.84
CA TYR A 117 -0.92 -22.74 5.50
C TYR A 117 -2.24 -23.10 6.18
N GLY A 118 -2.40 -22.73 7.44
CA GLY A 118 -3.54 -23.05 8.29
C GLY A 118 -4.84 -22.30 7.97
N GLY A 119 -4.78 -21.26 7.12
CA GLY A 119 -5.94 -20.49 6.66
C GLY A 119 -6.19 -19.17 7.40
N CYS A 120 -5.46 -18.86 8.48
CA CYS A 120 -5.49 -17.55 9.14
C CYS A 120 -4.16 -17.22 9.82
N GLY A 121 -3.90 -15.92 10.04
CA GLY A 121 -2.62 -15.44 10.54
C GLY A 121 -1.53 -15.64 9.49
N GLY A 122 -0.36 -16.11 9.92
CA GLY A 122 0.78 -16.26 9.03
C GLY A 122 1.44 -14.92 8.72
N ASN A 123 2.36 -14.94 7.75
CA ASN A 123 2.93 -13.75 7.15
C ASN A 123 2.71 -13.74 5.62
N ASN A 124 3.24 -12.70 4.97
CA ASN A 124 2.96 -12.42 3.56
C ASN A 124 3.91 -13.11 2.56
N ASN A 125 4.86 -13.95 3.01
CA ASN A 125 5.60 -14.87 2.14
C ASN A 125 4.72 -16.08 1.78
N ASN A 126 3.56 -15.80 1.17
CA ASN A 126 2.44 -16.72 1.09
C ASN A 126 1.63 -16.48 -0.20
N PHE A 127 1.88 -17.34 -1.18
CA PHE A 127 1.39 -17.26 -2.55
C PHE A 127 0.55 -18.49 -2.92
N LEU A 128 -0.50 -18.32 -3.74
CA LEU A 128 -1.34 -19.43 -4.20
C LEU A 128 -0.58 -20.38 -5.13
N SER A 129 0.25 -19.85 -6.04
CA SER A 129 1.02 -20.65 -7.00
C SER A 129 2.53 -20.42 -6.91
N LYS A 130 3.28 -21.41 -7.43
CA LYS A 130 4.73 -21.29 -7.61
C LYS A 130 5.08 -20.13 -8.55
N LYS A 131 4.22 -19.85 -9.55
CA LYS A 131 4.43 -18.76 -10.50
C LYS A 131 4.39 -17.42 -9.79
N ASP A 132 3.33 -17.14 -9.03
CA ASP A 132 3.15 -15.86 -8.32
C ASP A 132 4.29 -15.62 -7.34
N CYS A 133 4.74 -16.66 -6.64
CA CYS A 133 5.91 -16.59 -5.76
C CYS A 133 7.21 -16.22 -6.51
N LEU A 134 7.46 -16.83 -7.69
CA LEU A 134 8.64 -16.53 -8.49
C LEU A 134 8.57 -15.11 -9.08
N GLU A 135 7.40 -14.71 -9.60
CA GLU A 135 7.14 -13.38 -10.16
C GLU A 135 7.31 -12.29 -9.08
N ALA A 136 6.84 -12.55 -7.85
CA ALA A 136 6.96 -11.63 -6.73
C ALA A 136 8.38 -11.47 -6.15
N CYS A 137 9.21 -12.51 -6.17
CA CYS A 137 10.39 -12.58 -5.31
C CYS A 137 11.73 -12.90 -6.00
N LEU A 138 11.74 -13.42 -7.23
CA LEU A 138 13.00 -13.83 -7.87
C LEU A 138 13.85 -12.64 -8.32
N SER A 139 13.19 -11.62 -8.91
CA SER A 139 13.85 -10.51 -9.62
C SER A 139 13.96 -9.20 -8.84
N THR A 140 13.44 -9.16 -7.61
CA THR A 140 13.15 -7.92 -6.86
C THR A 140 13.96 -7.77 -5.58
N VAL A 141 14.90 -8.69 -5.33
CA VAL A 141 15.72 -8.70 -4.12
C VAL A 141 17.18 -9.02 -4.45
N LYS A 142 18.07 -8.04 -4.25
CA LYS A 142 19.54 -8.14 -4.36
C LYS A 142 20.07 -9.28 -3.50
N THR A 143 21.25 -9.79 -3.87
CA THR A 143 22.00 -10.83 -3.13
C THR A 143 22.39 -10.40 -1.72
N GLY A 144 22.65 -11.38 -0.84
CA GLY A 144 22.95 -11.14 0.59
C GLY A 144 21.69 -10.97 1.44
N PHE A 145 21.82 -11.13 2.76
CA PHE A 145 20.72 -11.04 3.72
C PHE A 145 20.64 -9.63 4.32
N CYS A 146 19.44 -9.21 4.73
CA CYS A 146 19.33 -7.99 5.52
C CYS A 146 19.90 -8.22 6.93
N PRO A 147 20.65 -7.26 7.50
CA PRO A 147 21.10 -7.35 8.88
C PRO A 147 19.94 -7.54 9.86
N ARG A 148 20.15 -8.30 10.93
CA ARG A 148 19.07 -8.70 11.85
C ARG A 148 18.32 -7.48 12.44
N LYS A 149 17.00 -7.45 12.26
CA LYS A 149 16.06 -6.49 12.88
C LYS A 149 16.09 -6.66 14.42
N PRO A 150 16.14 -5.58 15.22
CA PRO A 150 16.00 -5.66 16.67
C PRO A 150 14.66 -6.29 17.08
N SER A 151 14.65 -7.06 18.17
CA SER A 151 13.43 -7.75 18.67
C SER A 151 12.32 -6.78 19.12
N VAL A 152 12.68 -5.55 19.46
CA VAL A 152 11.75 -4.46 19.82
C VAL A 152 12.19 -3.20 19.10
N CYS A 153 11.28 -2.58 18.36
CA CYS A 153 11.45 -1.25 17.79
C CYS A 153 10.59 -0.26 18.57
N LEU A 154 11.22 0.53 19.46
CA LEU A 154 10.53 1.55 20.26
C LEU A 154 10.06 2.74 19.41
N ILE A 155 10.78 3.02 18.33
CA ILE A 155 10.50 4.04 17.33
C ILE A 155 10.64 3.36 15.97
N ILE A 156 9.77 3.72 15.03
CA ILE A 156 9.90 3.29 13.63
C ILE A 156 10.26 4.53 12.81
N ASP A 157 11.44 4.51 12.20
CA ASP A 157 11.94 5.61 11.40
C ASP A 157 11.19 5.72 10.06
N LYS A 158 11.09 6.95 9.54
CA LYS A 158 10.55 7.21 8.21
C LYS A 158 11.36 6.40 7.17
N PRO A 159 10.70 5.72 6.21
CA PRO A 159 11.40 4.95 5.19
C PRO A 159 12.30 5.84 4.33
N ILE A 160 13.56 5.43 4.17
CA ILE A 160 14.57 6.03 3.28
C ILE A 160 14.48 5.39 1.88
N CYS A 161 14.08 4.12 1.82
CA CYS A 161 13.89 3.33 0.60
C CYS A 161 12.55 2.57 0.65
N GLN A 162 12.09 2.05 -0.49
CA GLN A 162 10.93 1.15 -0.60
C GLN A 162 11.29 -0.22 -1.19
N LYS A 163 12.36 -0.29 -1.99
CA LYS A 163 12.86 -1.52 -2.62
C LYS A 163 14.38 -1.46 -2.80
N ASP A 164 14.99 -2.60 -3.06
CA ASP A 164 16.45 -2.72 -3.19
C ASP A 164 17.03 -1.80 -4.28
N GLU A 165 16.32 -1.53 -5.38
CA GLU A 165 16.80 -0.61 -6.43
C GLU A 165 16.76 0.89 -6.05
N ASP A 166 16.15 1.26 -4.92
CA ASP A 166 16.23 2.64 -4.40
C ASP A 166 17.55 2.90 -3.65
N CYS A 167 18.29 1.84 -3.30
CA CYS A 167 19.57 1.88 -2.59
C CYS A 167 20.76 1.74 -3.52
N GLN A 168 21.95 2.20 -3.09
CA GLN A 168 23.16 2.22 -3.91
C GLN A 168 23.62 0.81 -4.31
N LEU A 169 24.62 0.72 -5.20
CA LEU A 169 25.14 -0.55 -5.66
C LEU A 169 25.75 -1.34 -4.49
N GLY A 170 25.24 -2.55 -4.23
CA GLY A 170 25.64 -3.40 -3.09
C GLY A 170 24.70 -3.32 -1.88
N GLU A 171 24.11 -2.15 -1.61
CA GLU A 171 23.16 -1.97 -0.49
C GLU A 171 21.79 -2.61 -0.75
N LYS A 172 21.11 -3.05 0.30
CA LYS A 172 19.74 -3.56 0.30
C LYS A 172 18.80 -2.63 1.08
N CYS A 173 17.54 -2.56 0.67
CA CYS A 173 16.48 -1.90 1.43
C CYS A 173 15.96 -2.86 2.51
N CYS A 174 16.30 -2.59 3.75
CA CYS A 174 16.16 -3.54 4.86
C CYS A 174 15.29 -3.01 6.01
N SER A 175 14.56 -3.92 6.65
CA SER A 175 13.77 -3.66 7.86
C SER A 175 14.68 -3.54 9.08
N ARG A 176 14.96 -2.31 9.54
CA ARG A 176 15.70 -2.07 10.79
C ARG A 176 15.13 -0.90 11.56
N CYS A 177 13.92 -1.14 12.09
CA CYS A 177 13.04 -0.16 12.71
C CYS A 177 12.74 1.01 11.74
N GLY A 178 12.17 0.68 10.59
CA GLY A 178 12.08 1.53 9.40
C GLY A 178 12.78 0.87 8.20
N LEU A 179 12.48 1.30 6.98
CA LEU A 179 13.16 0.83 5.76
C LEU A 179 14.40 1.70 5.49
N LYS A 180 15.57 1.08 5.48
CA LYS A 180 16.87 1.75 5.34
C LYS A 180 17.76 1.01 4.35
N CYS A 181 18.56 1.75 3.60
CA CYS A 181 19.65 1.17 2.83
C CYS A 181 20.74 0.68 3.80
N LEU A 182 21.07 -0.60 3.74
CA LEU A 182 22.08 -1.26 4.58
C LEU A 182 22.93 -2.20 3.73
N GLU A 183 24.19 -2.34 4.10
CA GLU A 183 25.04 -3.42 3.57
C GLU A 183 24.50 -4.80 4.00
N PRO A 184 24.53 -5.81 3.12
CA PRO A 184 24.07 -7.16 3.44
C PRO A 184 25.02 -7.98 4.33
N GLU A 185 24.43 -8.91 5.09
CA GLU A 185 25.10 -10.07 5.72
C GLU A 185 25.24 -11.27 4.73
#